data_AF-A0AAE3EKD7-F1
#
_entry.id   AF-A0AAE3EKD7-F1
#
_cell.length_a   1.000
_cell.length_b   1.000
_cell.length_c   1.000
_cell.angle_alpha   90.00
_cell.angle_beta   90.00
_cell.angle_gamma   90.00
#
_symmetry.space_group_name_H-M   'P 1'
#
loop_
_entity.id
_entity.type
_entity.pdbx_description
1 polymer ?
#
loop_
_entity_poly.entity_id
_entity_poly.type
_entity_poly.pdbx_seq_one_letter_code
_entity_poly.pdbx_strand_id
1 'polypeptide(L)'
;MNDDQMSNIIALIAIAISVLSAIAVTYLSAWVTYRNDKRNRKREYINNLLQEFYGPLLSVLTENSTLYKEFGPPTIIGRSVEIAAANGDRWNSIKEDVIIPNLKFARSLLQKYWIQIDIGKKQYLKDLMLHCTAFSEYDKAPNEMYSKYKYDTNWYSKLANEIEEVKKESVL
;
A
#
# COMPACT_ATOMS: atom_id res chain seq x y z
N MET A 1 -48.97 11.71 56.07
CA MET A 1 -47.72 12.13 55.40
C MET A 1 -47.92 13.58 55.04
N ASN A 2 -47.13 14.51 55.59
CA ASN A 2 -47.30 15.95 55.31
C ASN A 2 -46.83 16.26 53.88
N ASP A 3 -47.42 17.27 53.24
CA ASP A 3 -47.11 17.69 51.87
C ASP A 3 -45.60 17.96 51.66
N ASP A 4 -44.91 18.45 52.70
CA ASP A 4 -43.46 18.66 52.69
C ASP A 4 -42.65 17.36 52.55
N GLN A 5 -43.12 16.25 53.13
CA GLN A 5 -42.45 14.95 53.01
C GLN A 5 -42.65 14.33 51.62
N MET A 6 -43.84 14.50 51.04
CA MET A 6 -44.13 14.12 49.64
C MET A 6 -43.22 14.89 48.67
N SER A 7 -43.11 16.21 48.84
CA SER A 7 -42.29 17.08 47.99
C SER A 7 -40.81 16.69 48.03
N ASN A 8 -40.27 16.40 49.22
CA ASN A 8 -38.89 15.97 49.40
C ASN A 8 -38.59 14.61 48.74
N ILE A 9 -39.52 13.66 48.81
CA ILE A 9 -39.38 12.35 48.16
C ILE A 9 -39.37 12.51 46.64
N ILE A 10 -40.26 13.34 46.08
CA ILE A 10 -40.31 13.61 44.64
C ILE A 10 -39.01 14.29 44.16
N ALA A 11 -38.49 15.25 44.93
CA ALA A 11 -37.22 15.91 44.62
C ALA A 11 -36.03 14.93 44.61
N LEU A 12 -35.95 14.03 45.59
CA LEU A 12 -34.90 13.00 45.64
C LEU A 12 -34.98 12.03 44.47
N ILE A 13 -36.19 11.62 44.07
CA ILE A 13 -36.40 10.76 42.89
C ILE A 13 -35.98 11.49 41.61
N ALA A 14 -36.34 12.78 41.45
CA ALA A 14 -35.95 13.57 40.30
C ALA A 14 -34.43 13.73 40.18
N ILE A 15 -33.73 13.93 41.30
CA ILE A 15 -32.26 13.98 41.33
C ILE A 15 -31.67 12.61 40.96
N ALA A 16 -32.18 11.52 41.52
CA ALA A 16 -31.70 10.17 41.21
C ALA A 16 -31.85 9.85 39.72
N ILE A 17 -33.00 10.17 39.12
CA ILE A 17 -33.25 9.99 37.67
C ILE A 17 -32.31 10.88 36.85
N SER A 18 -32.08 12.12 37.27
CA SER A 18 -31.18 13.06 36.58
C SER A 18 -29.73 12.57 36.60
N VAL A 19 -29.26 12.06 37.73
CA VAL A 19 -27.90 11.49 37.85
C VAL A 19 -27.78 10.21 37.01
N LEU A 20 -28.75 9.29 37.09
CA LEU A 20 -28.73 8.04 36.32
C LEU A 20 -28.77 8.30 34.80
N SER A 21 -29.59 9.25 34.36
CA SER A 21 -29.66 9.64 32.95
C SER A 21 -28.37 10.31 32.47
N ALA A 22 -27.77 11.20 33.27
CA ALA A 22 -26.47 11.79 32.94
C ALA A 22 -25.35 10.74 32.82
N ILE A 23 -25.34 9.76 33.72
CA ILE A 23 -24.41 8.62 33.65
C ILE A 23 -24.65 7.80 32.38
N ALA A 24 -25.91 7.44 32.08
CA ALA A 24 -26.26 6.67 30.90
C ALA A 24 -25.88 7.38 29.59
N VAL A 25 -26.14 8.69 29.48
CA VAL A 25 -25.75 9.51 28.34
C VAL A 25 -24.23 9.52 28.20
N THR A 26 -23.50 9.70 29.29
CA THR A 26 -22.02 9.72 29.27
C THR A 26 -21.45 8.40 28.75
N TYR A 27 -21.97 7.26 29.22
CA TYR A 27 -21.54 5.94 28.74
C TYR A 27 -21.86 5.72 27.27
N LEU A 28 -23.06 6.10 26.82
CA LEU A 28 -23.45 6.01 25.41
C LEU A 28 -22.58 6.89 24.52
N SER A 29 -22.35 8.14 24.91
CA SER A 29 -21.47 9.07 24.20
C SER A 29 -20.04 8.55 24.12
N ALA A 30 -19.48 8.03 25.23
CA ALA A 30 -18.15 7.42 25.23
C ALA A 30 -18.06 6.23 24.27
N TRP A 31 -19.07 5.37 24.25
CA TRP A 31 -19.12 4.21 23.37
C TRP A 31 -19.24 4.59 21.89
N VAL A 32 -20.10 5.57 21.56
CA VAL A 32 -20.23 6.11 20.20
C VAL A 32 -18.92 6.75 19.76
N THR A 33 -18.28 7.56 20.61
CA THR A 33 -16.98 8.18 20.33
C THR A 33 -15.90 7.13 20.09
N TYR A 34 -15.82 6.10 20.93
CA TYR A 34 -14.87 5.01 20.75
C TYR A 34 -15.07 4.27 19.42
N ARG A 35 -16.32 3.97 19.04
CA ARG A 35 -16.64 3.34 17.75
C ARG A 35 -16.24 4.24 16.57
N ASN A 36 -16.54 5.54 16.66
CA ASN A 36 -16.18 6.50 15.63
C ASN A 36 -14.67 6.65 15.50
N ASP A 37 -13.95 6.77 16.62
CA ASP A 37 -12.49 6.86 16.65
C ASP A 37 -11.84 5.60 16.05
N LYS A 38 -12.32 4.41 16.44
CA LYS A 38 -11.86 3.14 15.86
C LYS A 38 -12.06 3.10 14.34
N ARG A 39 -13.21 3.56 13.84
CA ARG A 39 -13.49 3.64 12.39
C ARG A 39 -12.59 4.66 11.70
N ASN A 40 -12.39 5.82 12.30
CA ASN A 40 -11.53 6.88 11.75
C ASN A 40 -10.08 6.42 11.65
N ARG A 41 -9.53 5.80 12.70
CA ARG A 41 -8.18 5.21 12.67
C ARG A 41 -8.03 4.14 11.60
N LYS A 42 -9.05 3.28 11.40
CA LYS A 42 -9.04 2.28 10.33
C LYS A 42 -8.99 2.96 8.94
N ARG A 43 -9.82 3.98 8.72
CA ARG A 43 -9.84 4.74 7.46
C ARG A 43 -8.53 5.46 7.20
N GLU A 44 -7.97 6.10 8.21
CA GLU A 44 -6.67 6.76 8.14
C GLU A 44 -5.56 5.77 7.80
N TYR A 45 -5.54 4.60 8.46
CA TYR A 45 -4.61 3.52 8.14
C TYR A 45 -4.70 3.06 6.68
N ILE A 46 -5.93 2.83 6.18
CA ILE A 46 -6.14 2.43 4.78
C ILE A 46 -5.69 3.53 3.82
N ASN A 47 -6.04 4.79 4.09
CA ASN A 47 -5.62 5.92 3.27
C ASN A 47 -4.10 6.05 3.22
N ASN A 48 -3.42 5.88 4.36
CA ASN A 48 -1.96 5.90 4.43
C ASN A 48 -1.34 4.75 3.62
N LEU A 49 -1.91 3.53 3.70
CA LEU A 49 -1.44 2.42 2.86
C LEU A 49 -1.61 2.72 1.36
N LEU A 50 -2.75 3.28 0.96
CA LEU A 50 -3.01 3.61 -0.43
C LEU A 50 -2.06 4.70 -0.95
N GLN A 51 -1.80 5.72 -0.15
CA GLN A 51 -0.98 6.88 -0.55
C GLN A 51 0.52 6.62 -0.43
N GLU A 52 0.98 5.94 0.62
CA GLU A 52 2.40 5.80 0.92
C GLU A 52 3.02 4.50 0.40
N PHE A 53 2.21 3.47 0.13
CA PHE A 53 2.69 2.18 -0.35
C PHE A 53 2.16 1.85 -1.75
N TYR A 54 0.84 1.64 -1.88
CA TYR A 54 0.27 1.10 -3.12
C TYR A 54 0.41 2.05 -4.30
N GLY A 55 0.11 3.34 -4.11
CA GLY A 55 0.20 4.36 -5.16
C GLY A 55 1.63 4.48 -5.71
N PRO A 56 2.64 4.75 -4.86
CA PRO A 56 4.03 4.83 -5.29
C PRO A 56 4.53 3.55 -5.96
N LEU A 57 4.21 2.37 -5.40
CA LEU A 57 4.63 1.10 -5.97
C LEU A 57 3.99 0.87 -7.35
N LEU A 58 2.70 1.16 -7.51
CA LEU A 58 2.01 1.03 -8.78
C LEU A 58 2.60 1.96 -9.84
N SER A 59 2.84 3.23 -9.49
CA SER A 59 3.41 4.23 -10.40
C SER A 59 4.74 3.77 -11.00
N VAL A 60 5.62 3.26 -10.14
CA VAL A 60 6.97 2.81 -10.53
C VAL A 60 6.90 1.58 -11.43
N LEU A 61 6.00 0.63 -11.12
CA LEU A 61 5.80 -0.57 -11.95
C LEU A 61 5.23 -0.22 -13.33
N THR A 62 4.33 0.76 -13.39
CA THR A 62 3.76 1.27 -14.65
C THR A 62 4.83 1.92 -15.50
N GLU A 63 5.60 2.84 -14.94
CA GLU A 63 6.69 3.52 -15.66
C GLU A 63 7.70 2.52 -16.21
N ASN A 64 8.20 1.62 -15.36
CA ASN A 64 9.13 0.58 -15.79
C ASN A 64 8.50 -0.31 -16.88
N SER A 65 7.24 -0.74 -16.73
CA SER A 65 6.57 -1.52 -17.77
C SER A 65 6.52 -0.80 -19.11
N THR A 66 6.33 0.52 -19.13
CA THR A 66 6.33 1.30 -20.38
C THR A 66 7.73 1.33 -20.98
N LEU A 67 8.76 1.59 -20.17
CA LEU A 67 10.16 1.60 -20.62
C LEU A 67 10.61 0.26 -21.21
N TYR A 68 10.24 -0.86 -20.58
CA TYR A 68 10.52 -2.20 -21.09
C TYR A 68 9.80 -2.51 -22.41
N LYS A 69 8.59 -1.98 -22.61
CA LYS A 69 7.81 -2.19 -23.84
C LYS A 69 8.31 -1.31 -24.99
N GLU A 70 8.65 -0.06 -24.71
CA GLU A 70 9.00 0.93 -25.73
C GLU A 70 10.47 0.88 -26.15
N PHE A 71 11.37 0.69 -25.17
CA PHE A 71 12.81 0.69 -25.43
C PHE A 71 13.36 -0.72 -25.39
N GLY A 72 13.03 -1.47 -24.33
CA GLY A 72 13.38 -2.89 -24.13
C GLY A 72 14.88 -3.22 -24.27
N PRO A 73 15.34 -4.36 -23.72
CA PRO A 73 16.65 -4.86 -24.11
C PRO A 73 16.62 -5.09 -25.64
N PRO A 74 17.58 -4.52 -26.40
CA PRO A 74 17.52 -4.57 -27.85
C PRO A 74 17.48 -6.03 -28.33
N THR A 75 16.40 -6.42 -29.02
CA THR A 75 16.38 -7.65 -29.79
C THR A 75 17.25 -7.44 -31.03
N ILE A 76 18.49 -7.91 -30.96
CA ILE A 76 19.47 -7.86 -32.05
C ILE A 76 19.04 -8.85 -33.13
N ILE A 77 17.98 -8.57 -33.88
CA ILE A 77 17.60 -9.38 -35.04
C ILE A 77 17.43 -8.46 -36.24
N GLY A 78 18.43 -8.46 -37.12
CA GLY A 78 18.34 -7.91 -38.48
C GLY A 78 18.65 -6.42 -38.69
N ARG A 79 19.37 -5.73 -37.79
CA ARG A 79 19.80 -4.32 -38.00
C ARG A 79 21.33 -4.17 -38.04
N SER A 80 21.82 -3.09 -38.65
CA SER A 80 23.25 -2.78 -38.75
C SER A 80 23.89 -2.61 -37.37
N VAL A 81 25.20 -2.89 -37.28
CA VAL A 81 25.97 -2.87 -36.03
C VAL A 81 25.92 -1.50 -35.33
N GLU A 82 25.93 -0.38 -36.07
CA GLU A 82 25.83 0.95 -35.46
C GLU A 82 24.44 1.23 -34.85
N ILE A 83 23.36 0.75 -35.47
CA ILE A 83 22.00 0.91 -34.94
C ILE A 83 21.80 0.01 -33.70
N ALA A 84 22.43 -1.18 -33.69
CA ALA A 84 22.45 -2.04 -32.51
C ALA A 84 23.24 -1.40 -31.35
N ALA A 85 24.38 -0.77 -31.63
CA ALA A 85 25.19 -0.07 -30.63
C ALA A 85 24.47 1.17 -30.05
N ALA A 86 23.95 2.05 -30.91
CA ALA A 86 23.26 3.27 -30.45
C ALA A 86 21.98 2.98 -29.65
N ASN A 87 21.25 1.92 -29.98
CA ASN A 87 20.11 1.47 -29.18
C ASN A 87 20.55 0.80 -27.87
N GLY A 88 21.70 0.12 -27.85
CA GLY A 88 22.32 -0.41 -26.64
C GLY A 88 22.73 0.68 -25.66
N ASP A 89 23.33 1.77 -26.12
CA ASP A 89 23.75 2.88 -25.28
C ASP A 89 22.57 3.63 -24.66
N ARG A 90 21.52 3.90 -25.47
CA ARG A 90 20.27 4.47 -24.96
C ARG A 90 19.58 3.56 -23.95
N TRP A 91 19.53 2.27 -24.21
CA TRP A 91 18.98 1.29 -23.26
C TRP A 91 19.77 1.29 -21.95
N ASN A 92 21.10 1.28 -22.02
CA ASN A 92 21.95 1.29 -20.84
C ASN A 92 21.78 2.57 -20.01
N SER A 93 21.68 3.74 -20.64
CA SER A 93 21.38 4.99 -19.91
C SER A 93 20.00 4.95 -19.25
N ILE A 94 18.93 4.59 -19.98
CA ILE A 94 17.58 4.48 -19.39
C ILE A 94 17.56 3.50 -18.22
N LYS A 95 18.30 2.40 -18.35
CA LYS A 95 18.41 1.37 -17.33
C LYS A 95 19.10 1.87 -16.05
N GLU A 96 20.25 2.54 -16.18
CA GLU A 96 21.01 3.09 -15.04
C GLU A 96 20.30 4.28 -14.40
N ASP A 97 19.73 5.16 -15.22
CA ASP A 97 19.18 6.45 -14.76
C ASP A 97 17.74 6.33 -14.26
N VAL A 98 16.98 5.33 -14.73
CA VAL A 98 15.55 5.20 -14.41
C VAL A 98 15.19 3.82 -13.86
N ILE A 99 15.41 2.74 -14.62
CA ILE A 99 14.89 1.40 -14.27
C ILE A 99 15.47 0.90 -12.95
N ILE A 100 16.79 0.95 -12.78
CA ILE A 100 17.48 0.48 -11.56
C ILE A 100 17.08 1.32 -10.34
N PRO A 101 17.14 2.66 -10.37
CA PRO A 101 16.63 3.50 -9.28
C PRO A 101 15.20 3.16 -8.89
N ASN A 102 14.31 2.99 -9.88
CA ASN A 102 12.92 2.62 -9.68
C ASN A 102 12.77 1.26 -8.97
N LEU A 103 13.51 0.24 -9.41
CA LEU A 103 13.47 -1.09 -8.76
C LEU A 103 14.04 -1.06 -7.34
N LYS A 104 15.09 -0.28 -7.08
CA LYS A 104 15.63 -0.08 -5.72
C LYS A 104 14.61 0.63 -4.83
N PHE A 105 13.92 1.63 -5.36
CA PHE A 105 12.86 2.33 -4.64
C PHE A 105 11.68 1.38 -4.32
N ALA A 106 11.20 0.62 -5.31
CA ALA A 106 10.16 -0.39 -5.10
C ALA A 106 10.56 -1.42 -4.03
N ARG A 107 11.81 -1.92 -4.07
CA ARG A 107 12.37 -2.79 -3.02
C ARG A 107 12.33 -2.13 -1.65
N SER A 108 12.74 -0.87 -1.54
CA SER A 108 12.74 -0.13 -0.28
C SER A 108 11.32 0.02 0.31
N LEU A 109 10.32 0.29 -0.53
CA LEU A 109 8.91 0.33 -0.13
C LEU A 109 8.43 -1.03 0.37
N LEU A 110 8.69 -2.10 -0.39
CA LEU A 110 8.32 -3.45 -0.01
C LEU A 110 8.96 -3.86 1.34
N GLN A 111 10.20 -3.44 1.59
CA GLN A 111 10.88 -3.70 2.87
C GLN A 111 10.26 -2.90 4.01
N LYS A 112 9.98 -1.60 3.79
CA LYS A 112 9.35 -0.72 4.79
C LYS A 112 7.99 -1.26 5.26
N TYR A 113 7.18 -1.78 4.35
CA TYR A 113 5.81 -2.24 4.63
C TYR A 113 5.68 -3.76 4.79
N TRP A 114 6.80 -4.51 4.84
CA TRP A 114 6.81 -5.98 4.81
C TRP A 114 5.89 -6.62 5.85
N ILE A 115 5.97 -6.13 7.10
CA ILE A 115 5.19 -6.64 8.23
C ILE A 115 3.75 -6.09 8.18
N GLN A 116 3.59 -4.80 7.90
CA GLN A 116 2.30 -4.10 7.96
C GLN A 116 1.27 -4.66 6.96
N ILE A 117 1.74 -5.13 5.81
CA ILE A 117 0.89 -5.62 4.71
C ILE A 117 0.85 -7.15 4.65
N ASP A 118 1.56 -7.81 5.57
CA ASP A 118 1.75 -9.26 5.60
C ASP A 118 2.18 -9.80 4.23
N ILE A 119 3.27 -9.23 3.70
CA ILE A 119 3.83 -9.63 2.40
C ILE A 119 4.15 -11.14 2.40
N GLY A 120 4.43 -11.71 3.58
CA GLY A 120 4.55 -13.14 3.83
C GLY A 120 3.39 -14.00 3.29
N LYS A 121 2.18 -13.45 3.16
CA LYS A 121 1.01 -14.16 2.61
C LYS A 121 0.69 -13.80 1.16
N LYS A 122 1.33 -12.78 0.60
CA LYS A 122 1.06 -12.27 -0.75
C LYS A 122 2.18 -12.70 -1.69
N GLN A 123 2.03 -13.88 -2.29
CA GLN A 123 3.08 -14.49 -3.13
C GLN A 123 3.58 -13.53 -4.23
N TYR A 124 2.68 -12.79 -4.87
CA TYR A 124 3.07 -11.86 -5.93
C TYR A 124 3.96 -10.70 -5.46
N LEU A 125 3.82 -10.24 -4.21
CA LEU A 125 4.70 -9.22 -3.63
C LEU A 125 6.06 -9.81 -3.25
N LYS A 126 6.12 -11.09 -2.84
CA LYS A 126 7.40 -11.78 -2.66
C LYS A 126 8.13 -11.95 -3.98
N ASP A 127 7.41 -12.35 -5.03
CA ASP A 127 7.98 -12.51 -6.37
C ASP A 127 8.51 -11.17 -6.89
N LEU A 128 7.76 -10.08 -6.67
CA LEU A 128 8.21 -8.74 -7.00
C LEU A 128 9.45 -8.31 -6.19
N MET A 129 9.46 -8.56 -4.87
CA MET A 129 10.64 -8.29 -4.03
C MET A 129 11.89 -9.02 -4.54
N LEU A 130 11.72 -10.30 -4.88
CA LEU A 130 12.78 -11.13 -5.43
C LEU A 130 13.26 -10.56 -6.77
N HIS A 131 12.33 -10.15 -7.65
CA HIS A 131 12.67 -9.52 -8.91
C HIS A 131 13.45 -8.20 -8.71
N CYS A 132 12.96 -7.28 -7.87
CA CYS A 132 13.65 -6.02 -7.60
C CYS A 132 15.06 -6.26 -7.03
N THR A 133 15.21 -7.27 -6.16
CA THR A 133 16.51 -7.66 -5.61
C THR A 133 17.42 -8.23 -6.69
N ALA A 134 16.97 -9.30 -7.36
CA ALA A 134 17.72 -10.01 -8.39
C ALA A 134 18.15 -9.10 -9.53
N PHE A 135 17.26 -8.25 -10.04
CA PHE A 135 17.55 -7.36 -11.17
C PHE A 135 18.57 -6.27 -10.79
N SER A 136 18.46 -5.71 -9.58
CA SER A 136 19.40 -4.69 -9.09
C SER A 136 20.83 -5.21 -8.87
N GLU A 137 20.98 -6.51 -8.58
CA GLU A 137 22.26 -7.18 -8.36
C GLU A 137 22.81 -7.82 -9.66
N TYR A 138 21.94 -8.36 -10.51
CA TYR A 138 22.32 -9.01 -11.78
C TYR A 138 23.09 -8.09 -12.70
N ASP A 139 22.63 -6.85 -12.85
CA ASP A 139 23.18 -5.95 -13.85
C ASP A 139 24.59 -5.44 -13.50
N LYS A 140 24.96 -5.52 -12.21
CA LYS A 140 26.33 -5.27 -11.76
C LYS A 140 27.27 -6.45 -11.97
N ALA A 141 26.73 -7.67 -12.01
CA ALA A 141 27.50 -8.91 -12.14
C ALA A 141 26.65 -10.00 -12.83
N PRO A 142 26.56 -9.97 -14.17
CA PRO A 142 25.72 -10.90 -14.90
C PRO A 142 26.22 -12.33 -14.71
N ASN A 143 25.41 -13.17 -14.07
CA ASN A 143 25.69 -14.60 -13.86
C ASN A 143 24.51 -15.47 -14.31
N GLU A 144 24.77 -16.77 -14.51
CA GLU A 144 23.82 -17.72 -15.09
C GLU A 144 22.50 -17.89 -14.31
N MET A 145 22.43 -17.54 -13.02
CA MET A 145 21.19 -17.64 -12.24
C MET A 145 20.11 -16.67 -12.73
N TYR A 146 20.52 -15.51 -13.25
CA TYR A 146 19.64 -14.37 -13.48
C TYR A 146 19.30 -14.14 -14.95
N SER A 147 20.00 -14.79 -15.89
CA SER A 147 19.66 -14.81 -17.33
C SER A 147 18.25 -15.36 -17.61
N LYS A 148 17.67 -16.08 -16.64
CA LYS A 148 16.32 -16.65 -16.69
C LYS A 148 15.22 -15.71 -16.18
N TYR A 149 15.57 -14.59 -15.55
CA TYR A 149 14.57 -13.65 -15.03
C TYR A 149 14.02 -12.76 -16.13
N LYS A 150 12.77 -13.03 -16.52
CA LYS A 150 11.98 -12.15 -17.39
C LYS A 150 11.19 -11.17 -16.52
N TYR A 151 11.08 -9.92 -16.94
CA TYR A 151 10.18 -8.95 -16.31
C TYR A 151 8.74 -9.45 -16.46
N ASP A 152 8.09 -9.82 -15.36
CA ASP A 152 6.71 -10.32 -15.37
C ASP A 152 5.74 -9.15 -15.14
N THR A 153 4.95 -8.80 -16.14
CA THR A 153 3.99 -7.69 -16.01
C THR A 153 2.79 -8.02 -15.12
N ASN A 154 2.64 -9.26 -14.65
CA ASN A 154 1.48 -9.68 -13.83
C ASN A 154 1.46 -9.08 -12.42
N TRP A 155 2.55 -8.47 -11.94
CA TRP A 155 2.52 -7.76 -10.65
C TRP A 155 1.60 -6.56 -10.70
N TYR A 156 1.55 -5.84 -11.83
CA TYR A 156 0.71 -4.67 -12.00
C TYR A 156 -0.78 -5.00 -11.85
N SER A 157 -1.27 -6.03 -12.55
CA SER A 157 -2.68 -6.41 -12.50
C SER A 157 -3.10 -6.91 -11.11
N LYS A 158 -2.24 -7.68 -10.45
CA LYS A 158 -2.49 -8.15 -9.06
C LYS A 158 -2.52 -6.99 -8.07
N LEU A 159 -1.59 -6.03 -8.20
CA LEU A 159 -1.53 -4.85 -7.33
C LEU A 159 -2.75 -3.94 -7.54
N ALA A 160 -3.14 -3.71 -8.80
CA ALA A 160 -4.33 -2.93 -9.14
C ALA A 160 -5.61 -3.54 -8.54
N ASN A 161 -5.78 -4.86 -8.66
CA ASN A 161 -6.92 -5.55 -8.05
C ASN A 161 -6.92 -5.42 -6.52
N GLU A 162 -5.76 -5.55 -5.88
CA GLU A 162 -5.67 -5.41 -4.42
C GLU A 162 -5.99 -4.00 -3.94
N ILE A 163 -5.59 -2.97 -4.69
CA ILE A 163 -5.95 -1.58 -4.41
C ILE A 163 -7.47 -1.39 -4.41
N GLU A 164 -8.18 -1.99 -5.36
CA GLU A 164 -9.63 -1.91 -5.42
C GLU A 164 -10.32 -2.62 -4.24
N GLU A 165 -9.79 -3.76 -3.79
CA GLU A 165 -10.28 -4.43 -2.59
C GLU A 165 -10.04 -3.58 -1.32
N VAL A 166 -8.84 -3.01 -1.18
CA VAL A 166 -8.50 -2.13 -0.04
C VAL A 166 -9.35 -0.87 -0.03
N LYS A 167 -9.65 -0.28 -1.19
CA LYS A 167 -10.57 0.87 -1.31
C LYS A 167 -11.98 0.52 -0.86
N LYS A 168 -12.51 -0.66 -1.21
CA LYS A 168 -13.85 -1.10 -0.74
C LYS A 168 -13.91 -1.16 0.78
N GLU A 169 -12.84 -1.60 1.43
CA GLU A 169 -12.74 -1.65 2.90
C GLU A 169 -12.71 -0.27 3.58
N SER A 170 -12.41 0.81 2.84
CA SER A 170 -12.42 2.19 3.35
C SER A 170 -13.82 2.81 3.41
N VAL A 171 -14.74 2.32 2.57
CA VAL A 171 -16.11 2.84 2.43
C VAL A 171 -17.05 2.24 3.48
N LEU A 172 -16.78 0.99 3.91
CA LEU A 172 -17.47 0.27 4.99
C LEU A 172 -17.05 0.79 6.38
#